data_AF-A0A819HST7-F1
#
_entry.id   AF-A0A819HST7-F1
#
_cell.length_a   1.000
_cell.length_b   1.000
_cell.length_c   1.000
_cell.angle_alpha   90.00
_cell.angle_beta   90.00
_cell.angle_gamma   90.00
#
_symmetry.space_group_name_H-M   'P 1'
#
loop_
_entity.id
_entity.type
_entity.pdbx_description
1 polymer ?
#
loop_
_entity_poly.entity_id
_entity_poly.type
_entity_poly.pdbx_seq_one_letter_code
_entity_poly.pdbx_strand_id
1 'polypeptide(L)'
;LFQRCLIKVLNIDLWKCYLNYVRDTKGILPSFREKMAQAYDFALEKIGMDVYAYTIWNDYVTFLKSVEAVGSYAENQKIAAVRKVYHKGIMIPMISVELLWKDYCSYEMSINPALGKNMIESRSRDFLNVKRVTKELETLTRAIDRNNPCMPPTSPQSTDEIKQLAAWRKFISWERSNPLKTEDILLVTRRVILTYEQCLLCLGYHADLWYVLYYEIYFLC
;
A
#
# COMPACT_ATOMS: atom_id res chain seq x y z
N LEU A 1 -21.21 -9.94 -0.22
CA LEU A 1 -20.89 -8.62 0.38
C LEU A 1 -19.70 -7.96 -0.30
N PHE A 2 -18.52 -8.60 -0.41
CA PHE A 2 -17.33 -8.01 -1.04
C PHE A 2 -17.57 -7.41 -2.44
N GLN A 3 -18.33 -8.09 -3.31
CA GLN A 3 -18.68 -7.56 -4.64
C GLN A 3 -19.40 -6.18 -4.60
N ARG A 4 -20.07 -5.84 -3.49
CA ARG A 4 -20.80 -4.57 -3.35
C ARG A 4 -19.92 -3.42 -2.87
N CYS A 5 -18.94 -3.69 -2.00
CA CYS A 5 -18.21 -2.65 -1.26
C CYS A 5 -16.69 -2.63 -1.46
N LEU A 6 -16.05 -3.74 -1.82
CA LEU A 6 -14.58 -3.87 -1.76
C LEU A 6 -13.86 -2.84 -2.64
N ILE A 7 -14.35 -2.61 -3.86
CA ILE A 7 -13.76 -1.64 -4.79
C ILE A 7 -14.17 -0.20 -4.50
N LYS A 8 -15.23 0.01 -3.70
CA LYS A 8 -15.75 1.35 -3.36
C LYS A 8 -15.19 1.88 -2.06
N VAL A 9 -14.75 0.98 -1.18
CA VAL A 9 -14.29 1.29 0.17
C VAL A 9 -12.84 0.82 0.27
N LEU A 10 -11.90 1.75 0.09
CA LEU A 10 -10.47 1.48 0.15
C LEU A 10 -9.96 1.40 1.60
N ASN A 11 -10.66 0.69 2.49
CA ASN A 11 -10.24 0.52 3.88
C ASN A 11 -9.30 -0.68 4.03
N ILE A 12 -8.12 -0.48 4.62
CA ILE A 12 -7.09 -1.53 4.73
C ILE A 12 -7.56 -2.81 5.43
N ASP A 13 -8.39 -2.69 6.47
CA ASP A 13 -8.86 -3.85 7.24
C ASP A 13 -9.96 -4.61 6.50
N LEU A 14 -10.77 -3.93 5.68
CA LEU A 14 -11.67 -4.59 4.74
C LEU A 14 -10.92 -5.45 3.72
N TRP A 15 -9.81 -4.95 3.17
CA TRP A 15 -8.98 -5.70 2.22
C TRP A 15 -8.26 -6.88 2.88
N LYS A 16 -7.78 -6.73 4.12
CA LYS A 16 -7.26 -7.88 4.92
C LYS A 16 -8.35 -8.92 5.17
N CYS A 17 -9.57 -8.49 5.52
CA CYS A 17 -10.71 -9.38 5.69
C CYS A 17 -11.02 -10.16 4.40
N TYR A 18 -10.98 -9.48 3.24
CA TYR A 18 -11.14 -10.13 1.93
C TYR A 18 -10.06 -11.19 1.68
N LEU A 19 -8.78 -10.88 1.93
CA LEU A 19 -7.69 -11.83 1.73
C LEU A 19 -7.81 -13.05 2.64
N ASN A 20 -8.20 -12.86 3.91
CA ASN A 20 -8.48 -13.96 4.84
C ASN A 20 -9.66 -14.81 4.36
N TYR A 21 -10.75 -14.18 3.90
CA TYR A 21 -11.88 -14.91 3.33
C TYR A 21 -11.50 -15.75 2.12
N VAL A 22 -10.67 -15.24 1.20
CA VAL A 22 -10.17 -16.02 0.05
C VAL A 22 -9.30 -17.19 0.54
N ARG A 23 -8.42 -16.95 1.51
CA ARG A 23 -7.57 -17.97 2.13
C ARG A 23 -8.40 -19.12 2.69
N ASP A 24 -9.40 -18.81 3.50
CA ASP A 24 -10.22 -19.81 4.20
C ASP A 24 -11.15 -20.55 3.24
N THR A 25 -11.79 -19.84 2.30
CA THR A 25 -12.79 -20.46 1.41
C THR A 25 -12.20 -21.17 0.21
N LYS A 26 -10.97 -20.83 -0.19
CA LYS A 26 -10.31 -21.42 -1.38
C LYS A 26 -9.16 -22.35 -1.01
N GLY A 27 -8.75 -22.42 0.26
CA GLY A 27 -7.57 -23.18 0.72
C GLY A 27 -7.53 -24.66 0.33
N ILE A 28 -8.70 -25.30 0.19
CA ILE A 28 -8.82 -26.73 -0.14
C ILE A 28 -8.82 -26.97 -1.66
N LEU A 29 -9.00 -25.92 -2.47
CA LEU A 29 -9.07 -26.08 -3.92
C LEU A 29 -7.69 -26.42 -4.51
N PRO A 30 -7.61 -27.32 -5.50
CA PRO A 30 -6.35 -27.55 -6.23
C PRO A 30 -5.80 -26.26 -6.88
N SER A 31 -6.71 -25.36 -7.30
CA SER A 31 -6.38 -24.06 -7.87
C SER A 31 -6.12 -22.97 -6.81
N PHE A 32 -5.96 -23.32 -5.53
CA PHE A 32 -5.83 -22.34 -4.44
C PHE A 32 -4.69 -21.36 -4.69
N ARG A 33 -3.50 -21.88 -5.04
CA ARG A 33 -2.28 -21.08 -5.17
C ARG A 33 -2.44 -19.97 -6.21
N GLU A 34 -3.00 -20.31 -7.36
CA GLU A 34 -3.27 -19.36 -8.44
C GLU A 34 -4.29 -18.29 -8.01
N LYS A 35 -5.41 -18.71 -7.42
CA LYS A 35 -6.47 -17.78 -6.95
C LYS A 35 -5.98 -16.86 -5.84
N MET A 36 -5.15 -17.37 -4.93
CA MET A 36 -4.60 -16.58 -3.83
C MET A 36 -3.57 -15.56 -4.33
N ALA A 37 -2.70 -15.96 -5.28
CA ALA A 37 -1.77 -15.02 -5.92
C ALA A 37 -2.53 -13.89 -6.64
N GLN A 38 -3.58 -14.22 -7.41
CA GLN A 38 -4.44 -13.23 -8.06
C GLN A 38 -5.11 -12.29 -7.04
N ALA A 39 -5.55 -12.82 -5.89
CA ALA A 39 -6.16 -12.00 -4.84
C ALA A 39 -5.16 -11.03 -4.20
N TYR A 40 -3.90 -11.46 -3.97
CA TYR A 40 -2.84 -10.56 -3.49
C TYR A 40 -2.47 -9.51 -4.53
N ASP A 41 -2.26 -9.90 -5.79
CA ASP A 41 -1.95 -8.95 -6.86
C ASP A 41 -3.05 -7.90 -7.00
N PHE A 42 -4.32 -8.31 -6.94
CA PHE A 42 -5.48 -7.42 -6.97
C PHE A 42 -5.51 -6.47 -5.75
N ALA A 43 -5.26 -6.99 -4.54
CA ALA A 43 -5.20 -6.16 -3.34
C ALA A 43 -4.07 -5.13 -3.42
N LEU A 44 -2.88 -5.53 -3.87
CA LEU A 44 -1.73 -4.64 -3.99
C LEU A 44 -1.92 -3.58 -5.08
N GLU A 45 -2.69 -3.87 -6.13
CA GLU A 45 -3.07 -2.87 -7.14
C GLU A 45 -3.96 -1.77 -6.53
N LYS A 46 -4.90 -2.12 -5.65
CA LYS A 46 -5.87 -1.16 -5.10
C LYS A 46 -5.43 -0.48 -3.81
N ILE A 47 -4.85 -1.23 -2.87
CA ILE A 47 -4.49 -0.76 -1.52
C ILE A 47 -3.01 -0.92 -1.19
N GLY A 48 -2.18 -1.35 -2.13
CA GLY A 48 -0.75 -1.61 -1.89
C GLY A 48 0.08 -0.38 -1.53
N MET A 49 -0.41 0.82 -1.85
CA MET A 49 0.20 2.11 -1.49
C MET A 49 -0.28 2.68 -0.15
N ASP A 50 -1.19 1.98 0.54
CA ASP A 50 -1.67 2.41 1.85
C ASP A 50 -0.55 2.40 2.90
N VAL A 51 -0.56 3.39 3.80
CA VAL A 51 0.44 3.52 4.86
C VAL A 51 0.51 2.29 5.78
N TYR A 52 -0.57 1.51 5.92
CA TYR A 52 -0.62 0.26 6.71
C TYR A 52 -0.61 -1.02 5.84
N ALA A 53 -0.23 -0.92 4.57
CA ALA A 53 -0.21 -2.06 3.63
C ALA A 53 0.88 -3.10 3.91
N TYR A 54 1.86 -2.81 4.79
CA TYR A 54 3.01 -3.68 5.08
C TYR A 54 2.63 -5.16 5.28
N THR A 55 1.60 -5.41 6.09
CA THR A 55 1.13 -6.78 6.38
C THR A 55 0.69 -7.53 5.12
N ILE A 56 0.05 -6.88 4.15
CA ILE A 56 -0.36 -7.50 2.89
C ILE A 56 0.86 -7.87 2.05
N TRP A 57 1.85 -6.98 1.97
CA TRP A 57 3.12 -7.25 1.29
C TRP A 57 3.86 -8.43 1.93
N ASN A 58 3.99 -8.43 3.25
CA ASN A 58 4.67 -9.48 4.00
C ASN A 58 3.96 -10.84 3.88
N ASP A 59 2.63 -10.85 3.98
CA ASP A 59 1.82 -12.05 3.82
C ASP A 59 1.94 -12.62 2.40
N TYR A 60 2.00 -11.77 1.37
CA TYR A 60 2.17 -12.23 0.00
C TYR A 60 3.56 -12.84 -0.23
N VAL A 61 4.61 -12.20 0.28
CA VAL A 61 5.98 -12.74 0.25
C VAL A 61 6.04 -14.09 0.95
N THR A 62 5.44 -14.20 2.14
CA THR A 62 5.41 -15.43 2.94
C THR A 62 4.66 -16.54 2.19
N PHE A 63 3.52 -16.19 1.58
CA PHE A 63 2.76 -17.09 0.73
C PHE A 63 3.59 -17.61 -0.45
N LEU A 64 4.26 -16.73 -1.20
CA LEU A 64 5.12 -17.15 -2.33
C LEU A 64 6.30 -18.02 -1.88
N LYS A 65 6.89 -17.73 -0.72
CA LYS A 65 7.94 -18.56 -0.11
C LYS A 65 7.43 -19.93 0.33
N SER A 66 6.15 -20.08 0.68
CA SER A 66 5.55 -21.36 1.07
C SER A 66 5.24 -22.29 -0.11
N VAL A 67 5.20 -21.78 -1.34
CA VAL A 67 4.92 -22.60 -2.53
C VAL A 67 6.07 -23.59 -2.75
N GLU A 68 5.76 -24.88 -2.77
CA GLU A 68 6.73 -25.93 -3.11
C GLU A 68 7.18 -25.78 -4.57
N ALA A 69 8.48 -25.82 -4.77
CA ALA A 69 9.12 -25.78 -6.07
C ALA A 69 10.14 -26.92 -6.10
N VAL A 70 10.02 -27.82 -7.08
CA VAL A 70 10.90 -28.99 -7.21
C VAL A 70 11.71 -28.82 -8.49
N GLY A 71 13.04 -28.88 -8.34
CA GLY A 71 13.98 -28.72 -9.43
C GLY A 71 14.37 -27.26 -9.70
N SER A 72 15.57 -27.10 -10.26
CA SER A 72 16.24 -25.80 -10.40
C SER A 72 15.41 -24.76 -11.16
N TYR A 73 14.68 -25.16 -12.20
CA TYR A 73 13.84 -24.24 -12.97
C TYR A 73 12.69 -23.65 -12.13
N ALA A 74 11.95 -24.49 -11.41
CA ALA A 74 10.84 -24.07 -10.57
C ALA A 74 11.31 -23.22 -9.38
N GLU A 75 12.45 -23.57 -8.77
CA GLU A 75 13.06 -22.78 -7.70
C GLU A 75 13.46 -21.39 -8.19
N ASN A 76 14.05 -21.27 -9.37
CA ASN A 76 14.40 -19.98 -9.97
C ASN A 76 13.17 -19.13 -10.30
N GLN A 77 12.06 -19.73 -10.75
CA GLN A 77 10.80 -19.01 -10.93
C GLN A 77 10.25 -18.47 -9.61
N LYS A 78 10.29 -19.28 -8.55
CA LYS A 78 9.89 -18.87 -7.20
C LYS A 78 10.74 -17.70 -6.70
N ILE A 79 12.06 -17.78 -6.87
CA ILE A 79 13.00 -16.70 -6.53
C ILE A 79 12.64 -15.41 -7.28
N ALA A 80 12.40 -15.50 -8.60
CA ALA A 80 12.02 -14.35 -9.41
C ALA A 80 10.68 -13.72 -8.95
N ALA A 81 9.69 -14.55 -8.63
CA ALA A 81 8.38 -14.08 -8.16
C ALA A 81 8.48 -13.36 -6.79
N VAL A 82 9.18 -13.96 -5.82
CA VAL A 82 9.39 -13.35 -4.50
C VAL A 82 10.17 -12.04 -4.63
N ARG A 83 11.24 -12.02 -5.43
CA ARG A 83 12.05 -10.81 -5.68
C ARG A 83 11.22 -9.68 -6.29
N LYS A 84 10.34 -10.01 -7.25
CA LYS A 84 9.44 -9.03 -7.88
C LYS A 84 8.54 -8.34 -6.85
N VAL A 85 8.01 -9.09 -5.88
CA VAL A 85 7.16 -8.53 -4.81
C VAL A 85 7.98 -7.66 -3.86
N TYR A 86 9.17 -8.12 -3.44
CA TYR A 86 10.07 -7.31 -2.62
C TYR A 86 10.44 -6.00 -3.30
N HIS A 87 10.88 -6.04 -4.55
CA HIS A 87 11.30 -4.85 -5.30
C HIS A 87 10.17 -3.82 -5.44
N LYS A 88 8.93 -4.26 -5.57
CA LYS A 88 7.78 -3.35 -5.55
C LYS A 88 7.52 -2.79 -4.15
N GLY A 89 7.46 -3.64 -3.13
CA GLY A 89 7.09 -3.23 -1.77
C GLY A 89 8.11 -2.28 -1.11
N ILE A 90 9.41 -2.50 -1.30
CA ILE A 90 10.45 -1.63 -0.74
C ILE A 90 10.47 -0.22 -1.34
N MET A 91 9.78 -0.02 -2.47
CA MET A 91 9.67 1.27 -3.16
C MET A 91 8.46 2.09 -2.70
N ILE A 92 7.64 1.55 -1.80
CA ILE A 92 6.40 2.17 -1.34
C ILE A 92 6.62 2.72 0.08
N PRO A 93 6.45 4.04 0.30
CA PRO A 93 6.41 4.60 1.64
C PRO A 93 5.23 4.04 2.44
N MET A 94 5.52 3.20 3.44
CA MET A 94 4.55 2.59 4.34
C MET A 94 5.18 2.30 5.70
N ILE A 95 4.37 2.29 6.75
CA ILE A 95 4.83 1.98 8.10
C ILE A 95 5.44 0.57 8.11
N SER A 96 6.57 0.43 8.79
CA SER A 96 7.34 -0.81 8.86
C SER A 96 7.98 -1.29 7.55
N VAL A 97 8.12 -0.43 6.52
CA VAL A 97 8.87 -0.77 5.29
C VAL A 97 10.32 -1.20 5.57
N GLU A 98 10.91 -0.74 6.69
CA GLU A 98 12.24 -1.15 7.14
C GLU A 98 12.34 -2.65 7.47
N LEU A 99 11.26 -3.25 7.98
CA LEU A 99 11.19 -4.70 8.21
C LEU A 99 11.22 -5.44 6.87
N LEU A 100 10.44 -4.97 5.89
CA LEU A 100 10.41 -5.57 4.56
C LEU A 100 11.79 -5.50 3.86
N TRP A 101 12.50 -4.38 4.01
CA TRP A 101 13.87 -4.22 3.49
C TRP A 101 14.86 -5.16 4.18
N LYS A 102 14.78 -5.30 5.51
CA LYS A 102 15.63 -6.23 6.26
C LYS A 102 15.41 -7.66 5.77
N ASP A 103 14.16 -8.07 5.61
CA ASP A 103 13.81 -9.42 5.15
C ASP A 103 14.23 -9.65 3.69
N TYR A 104 14.14 -8.64 2.83
CA TYR A 104 14.70 -8.68 1.47
C TYR A 104 16.21 -8.91 1.48
N CYS A 105 16.96 -8.16 2.31
CA CYS A 105 18.41 -8.32 2.41
C CYS A 105 18.79 -9.73 2.88
N SER A 106 18.12 -10.23 3.92
CA SER A 106 18.32 -11.60 4.41
C SER A 106 17.96 -12.64 3.35
N TYR A 107 16.89 -12.41 2.58
CA TYR A 107 16.46 -13.31 1.52
C TYR A 107 17.49 -13.41 0.39
N GLU A 108 17.97 -12.29 -0.16
CA GLU A 108 18.97 -12.30 -1.25
C GLU A 108 20.29 -12.94 -0.80
N MET A 109 20.72 -12.66 0.44
CA MET A 109 21.92 -13.29 1.01
C MET A 109 21.75 -14.80 1.19
N SER A 110 20.55 -15.27 1.53
CA SER A 110 20.28 -16.70 1.69
C SER A 110 20.28 -17.48 0.36
N ILE A 111 19.93 -16.82 -0.75
CA ILE A 111 19.92 -17.44 -2.08
C ILE A 111 21.33 -17.52 -2.66
N ASN A 112 22.02 -16.38 -2.73
CA ASN A 112 23.37 -16.29 -3.26
C ASN A 112 24.09 -15.09 -2.64
N PRO A 113 24.98 -15.28 -1.64
CA PRO A 113 25.67 -14.19 -0.98
C PRO A 113 26.50 -13.29 -1.91
N ALA A 114 27.06 -13.85 -2.98
CA ALA A 114 27.89 -13.11 -3.92
C ALA A 114 27.05 -12.16 -4.79
N LEU A 115 25.94 -12.64 -5.36
CA LEU A 115 25.03 -11.81 -6.15
C LEU A 115 24.14 -10.93 -5.29
N GLY A 116 23.76 -11.40 -4.10
CA GLY A 116 22.86 -10.71 -3.19
C GLY A 116 23.39 -9.35 -2.74
N LYS A 117 24.70 -9.23 -2.49
CA LYS A 117 25.35 -7.94 -2.19
C LYS A 117 25.10 -6.90 -3.28
N ASN A 118 25.36 -7.25 -4.53
CA ASN A 118 25.16 -6.36 -5.68
C ASN A 118 23.68 -5.99 -5.84
N MET A 119 22.77 -6.96 -5.65
CA MET A 119 21.34 -6.75 -5.76
C MET A 119 20.80 -5.79 -4.68
N ILE A 120 21.29 -5.90 -3.44
CA ILE A 120 20.94 -5.01 -2.34
C ILE A 120 21.51 -3.61 -2.58
N GLU A 121 22.79 -3.51 -2.97
CA GLU A 121 23.44 -2.24 -3.22
C GLU A 121 22.73 -1.43 -4.32
N SER A 122 22.32 -2.09 -5.41
CA SER A 122 21.60 -1.47 -6.52
C SER A 122 20.27 -0.79 -6.12
N ARG A 123 19.65 -1.22 -5.01
CA ARG A 123 18.37 -0.70 -4.51
C ARG A 123 18.52 0.18 -3.27
N SER A 124 19.70 0.18 -2.63
CA SER A 124 19.92 0.83 -1.34
C SER A 124 19.63 2.33 -1.37
N ARG A 125 20.09 3.03 -2.43
CA ARG A 125 19.87 4.48 -2.58
C ARG A 125 18.38 4.83 -2.65
N ASP A 126 17.63 4.11 -3.46
CA ASP A 126 16.19 4.33 -3.64
C ASP A 126 15.45 4.04 -2.33
N PHE A 127 15.79 2.94 -1.66
CA PHE A 127 15.21 2.58 -0.38
C PHE A 127 15.48 3.63 0.71
N LEU A 128 16.67 4.24 0.75
CA LEU A 128 16.97 5.33 1.70
C LEU A 128 16.05 6.55 1.49
N ASN A 129 15.71 6.88 0.24
CA ASN A 129 14.74 7.94 -0.03
C ASN A 129 13.34 7.54 0.45
N VAL A 130 12.90 6.30 0.18
CA VAL A 130 11.61 5.77 0.67
C VAL A 130 11.54 5.79 2.19
N LYS A 131 12.61 5.39 2.87
CA LYS A 131 12.71 5.42 4.33
C LYS A 131 12.60 6.84 4.89
N ARG A 132 13.23 7.84 4.27
CA ARG A 132 13.07 9.25 4.65
C ARG A 132 11.61 9.69 4.52
N VAL A 133 11.00 9.45 3.35
CA VAL A 133 9.60 9.82 3.08
C VAL A 133 8.64 9.11 4.03
N THR A 134 8.92 7.86 4.39
CA THR A 134 8.11 7.07 5.33
C THR A 134 8.07 7.71 6.73
N LYS A 135 9.17 8.29 7.22
CA LYS A 135 9.20 8.97 8.52
C LYS A 135 8.34 10.24 8.54
N GLU A 136 8.37 11.00 7.45
CA GLU A 136 7.51 12.17 7.26
C GLU A 136 6.04 11.75 7.19
N LEU A 137 5.73 10.71 6.39
CA LEU A 137 4.40 10.11 6.28
C LEU A 137 3.85 9.69 7.64
N GLU A 138 4.63 8.94 8.42
CA GLU A 138 4.20 8.46 9.74
C GLU A 138 3.83 9.61 10.67
N THR A 139 4.59 10.71 10.63
CA THR A 139 4.32 11.91 11.44
C THR A 139 3.00 12.57 11.06
N LEU A 140 2.68 12.62 9.76
CA LEU A 140 1.43 13.19 9.26
C LEU A 140 0.23 12.31 9.60
N THR A 141 0.36 10.99 9.46
CA THR A 141 -0.76 10.05 9.65
C THR A 141 -1.13 9.85 11.11
N ARG A 142 -0.25 10.14 12.09
CA ARG A 142 -0.56 10.03 13.53
C ARG A 142 -1.69 10.94 13.99
N ALA A 143 -1.88 12.08 13.35
CA ALA A 143 -2.93 13.04 13.72
C ALA A 143 -4.30 12.72 13.09
N ILE A 144 -4.35 11.72 12.22
CA ILE A 144 -5.52 11.40 11.40
C ILE A 144 -6.23 10.20 11.97
N ASP A 145 -7.52 10.35 12.26
CA ASP A 145 -8.41 9.22 12.54
C ASP A 145 -9.02 8.72 11.23
N ARG A 146 -8.63 7.52 10.82
CA ARG A 146 -9.06 6.87 9.59
C ARG A 146 -10.30 5.97 9.77
N ASN A 147 -10.75 5.80 11.01
CA ASN A 147 -11.89 4.96 11.37
C ASN A 147 -13.10 5.78 11.82
N ASN A 148 -12.98 7.11 11.84
CA ASN A 148 -14.09 7.98 12.19
C ASN A 148 -15.25 7.78 11.20
N PRO A 149 -16.48 7.49 11.65
CA PRO A 149 -17.61 7.38 10.75
C PRO A 149 -17.82 8.68 9.97
N CYS A 150 -18.13 8.54 8.68
CA CYS A 150 -18.48 9.66 7.84
C CYS A 150 -19.81 10.26 8.30
N MET A 151 -19.76 11.46 8.87
CA MET A 151 -20.93 12.20 9.36
C MET A 151 -21.08 13.53 8.62
N PRO A 152 -22.31 14.03 8.39
CA PRO A 152 -22.51 15.37 7.83
C PRO A 152 -21.90 16.46 8.71
N PRO A 153 -21.38 17.56 8.13
CA PRO A 153 -20.82 18.67 8.89
C PRO A 153 -21.85 19.27 9.85
N THR A 154 -21.46 19.52 11.10
CA THR A 154 -22.34 20.19 12.07
C THR A 154 -22.22 21.71 11.96
N SER A 155 -23.25 22.44 12.40
CA SER A 155 -23.21 23.90 12.54
C SER A 155 -23.58 24.30 13.98
N PRO A 156 -22.62 24.81 14.78
CA PRO A 156 -21.21 25.02 14.45
C PRO A 156 -20.43 23.71 14.28
N GLN A 157 -19.33 23.76 13.53
CA GLN A 157 -18.42 22.61 13.34
C GLN A 157 -17.76 22.25 14.66
N SER A 158 -17.60 20.95 14.91
CA SER A 158 -16.90 20.50 16.12
C SER A 158 -15.39 20.78 16.03
N THR A 159 -14.76 21.01 17.18
CA THR A 159 -13.30 21.22 17.26
C THR A 159 -12.52 20.04 16.67
N ASP A 160 -13.01 18.81 16.84
CA ASP A 160 -12.35 17.61 16.35
C ASP A 160 -12.49 17.46 14.84
N GLU A 161 -13.66 17.79 14.26
CA GLU A 161 -13.86 17.86 12.81
C GLU A 161 -12.90 18.87 12.15
N ILE A 162 -12.75 20.06 12.74
CA ILE A 162 -11.82 21.09 12.25
C ILE A 162 -10.37 20.57 12.28
N LYS A 163 -9.96 19.90 13.37
CA LYS A 163 -8.63 19.30 13.49
C LYS A 163 -8.40 18.21 12.45
N GLN A 164 -9.37 17.32 12.25
CA GLN A 164 -9.28 16.24 11.27
C GLN A 164 -9.20 16.78 9.83
N LEU A 165 -10.05 17.76 9.47
CA LEU A 165 -9.98 18.43 8.18
C LEU A 165 -8.61 19.07 7.94
N ALA A 166 -8.06 19.77 8.93
CA ALA A 166 -6.75 20.39 8.83
C ALA A 166 -5.63 19.34 8.65
N ALA A 167 -5.70 18.22 9.39
CA ALA A 167 -4.73 17.13 9.28
C ALA A 167 -4.78 16.46 7.90
N TRP A 168 -5.97 16.13 7.40
CA TRP A 168 -6.16 15.56 6.06
C TRP A 168 -5.70 16.49 4.95
N ARG A 169 -6.07 17.78 5.00
CA ARG A 169 -5.61 18.78 4.00
C ARG A 169 -4.09 18.94 4.01
N LYS A 170 -3.46 18.91 5.19
CA LYS A 170 -2.00 18.93 5.31
C LYS A 170 -1.38 17.68 4.67
N PHE A 171 -1.94 16.51 4.90
CA PHE A 171 -1.45 15.26 4.30
C PHE A 171 -1.59 15.25 2.77
N ILE A 172 -2.75 15.66 2.26
CA ILE A 172 -2.99 15.80 0.81
C ILE A 172 -1.98 16.77 0.18
N SER A 173 -1.79 17.95 0.79
CA SER A 173 -0.81 18.93 0.31
C SER A 173 0.61 18.37 0.30
N TRP A 174 0.98 17.59 1.32
CA TRP A 174 2.28 16.93 1.37
C TRP A 174 2.44 15.90 0.24
N GLU A 175 1.45 15.06 -0.06
CA GLU A 175 1.54 14.13 -1.21
C GLU A 175 1.66 14.88 -2.54
N ARG A 176 0.94 15.99 -2.72
CA ARG A 176 1.04 16.86 -3.91
C ARG A 176 2.43 17.50 -4.06
N SER A 177 3.16 17.69 -2.97
CA SER A 177 4.53 18.22 -3.02
C SER A 177 5.56 17.24 -3.60
N ASN A 178 5.12 16.01 -3.97
CA ASN A 178 5.95 14.94 -4.49
C ASN A 178 7.15 14.66 -3.55
N PRO A 179 6.89 14.14 -2.33
CA PRO A 179 7.92 13.97 -1.33
C PRO A 179 8.99 12.96 -1.77
N LEU A 180 8.63 12.02 -2.66
CA LEU A 180 9.56 11.08 -3.28
C LEU A 180 10.50 11.74 -4.30
N LYS A 181 10.17 12.94 -4.79
CA LYS A 181 10.90 13.65 -5.86
C LYS A 181 11.09 12.77 -7.09
N THR A 182 10.06 12.00 -7.44
CA THR A 182 10.07 11.12 -8.60
C THR A 182 9.61 11.88 -9.84
N GLU A 183 10.12 11.50 -11.01
CA GLU A 183 9.66 12.01 -12.31
C GLU A 183 8.41 11.26 -12.81
N ASP A 184 8.02 10.15 -12.15
CA ASP A 184 6.82 9.39 -12.49
C ASP A 184 5.56 10.14 -12.01
N ILE A 185 5.03 11.00 -12.88
CA ILE A 185 3.81 11.78 -12.64
C ILE A 185 2.63 10.85 -12.32
N LEU A 186 2.51 9.70 -13.00
CA LEU A 186 1.41 8.76 -12.77
C LEU A 186 1.49 8.13 -11.37
N LEU A 187 2.69 7.89 -10.84
CA LEU A 187 2.86 7.47 -9.45
C LEU A 187 2.43 8.57 -8.48
N VAL A 188 2.87 9.82 -8.69
CA VAL A 188 2.48 10.95 -7.85
C VAL A 188 0.97 11.12 -7.83
N THR A 189 0.33 11.15 -9.00
CA THR A 189 -1.12 11.32 -9.11
C THR A 189 -1.89 10.18 -8.44
N ARG A 190 -1.46 8.92 -8.62
CA ARG A 190 -2.09 7.78 -7.93
C ARG A 190 -1.99 7.88 -6.40
N ARG A 191 -0.88 8.39 -5.85
CA ARG A 191 -0.73 8.60 -4.41
C ARG A 191 -1.65 9.70 -3.89
N VAL A 192 -1.74 10.81 -4.63
CA VAL A 192 -2.65 11.92 -4.30
C VAL A 192 -4.10 11.45 -4.33
N ILE A 193 -4.53 10.78 -5.40
CA ILE A 193 -5.89 10.23 -5.53
C ILE A 193 -6.18 9.26 -4.40
N LEU A 194 -5.29 8.31 -4.10
CA LEU A 194 -5.49 7.38 -2.98
C LEU A 194 -5.68 8.13 -1.65
N THR A 195 -4.94 9.20 -1.42
CA THR A 195 -5.05 10.00 -0.19
C THR A 195 -6.40 10.71 -0.08
N TYR A 196 -6.93 11.23 -1.19
CA TYR A 196 -8.30 11.75 -1.23
C TYR A 196 -9.33 10.65 -0.99
N GLU A 197 -9.20 9.50 -1.64
CA GLU A 197 -10.10 8.35 -1.43
C GLU A 197 -10.13 7.94 0.05
N GLN A 198 -8.97 7.90 0.72
CA GLN A 198 -8.90 7.65 2.17
C GLN A 198 -9.60 8.73 3.00
N CYS A 199 -9.39 10.00 2.66
CA CYS A 199 -10.02 11.13 3.33
C CYS A 199 -11.55 11.07 3.24
N LEU A 200 -12.07 10.75 2.04
CA LEU A 200 -13.50 10.67 1.76
C LEU A 200 -14.22 9.51 2.49
N LEU A 201 -13.48 8.50 2.97
CA LEU A 201 -14.06 7.48 3.86
C LEU A 201 -14.55 8.06 5.19
N CYS A 202 -13.89 9.13 5.67
CA CYS A 202 -14.20 9.78 6.96
C CYS A 202 -14.93 11.11 6.79
N LEU A 203 -14.68 11.82 5.68
CA LEU A 203 -15.13 13.20 5.44
C LEU A 203 -15.93 13.34 4.13
N GLY A 204 -16.58 12.27 3.69
CA GLY A 204 -17.32 12.21 2.43
C GLY A 204 -18.52 13.15 2.30
N TYR A 205 -19.01 13.77 3.38
CA TYR A 205 -20.08 14.80 3.30
C TYR A 205 -19.56 16.21 3.03
N HIS A 206 -18.25 16.41 2.97
CA HIS A 206 -17.61 17.69 2.64
C HIS A 206 -17.50 17.86 1.12
N ALA A 207 -18.44 18.63 0.54
CA ALA A 207 -18.53 18.82 -0.92
C ALA A 207 -17.28 19.47 -1.54
N ASP A 208 -16.53 20.27 -0.77
CA ASP A 208 -15.28 20.88 -1.21
C ASP A 208 -14.20 19.83 -1.53
N LEU A 209 -14.13 18.74 -0.75
CA LEU A 209 -13.17 17.66 -0.99
C LEU A 209 -13.45 16.93 -2.31
N TRP A 210 -14.72 16.69 -2.63
CA TRP A 210 -15.14 16.08 -3.89
C TRP A 210 -14.83 16.98 -5.09
N TYR A 211 -15.09 18.28 -4.97
CA TYR A 211 -14.81 19.23 -6.05
C TYR A 211 -13.32 19.26 -6.39
N VAL A 212 -12.45 19.29 -5.37
CA VAL A 212 -11.00 19.28 -5.59
C VAL A 212 -10.53 17.96 -6.16
N LEU A 213 -11.01 16.81 -5.66
CA LEU A 213 -10.68 15.50 -6.22
C LEU A 213 -11.08 15.41 -7.70
N TYR A 214 -12.29 15.85 -8.04
CA TYR A 214 -12.75 15.89 -9.43
C TYR A 214 -11.81 16.73 -10.30
N TYR A 215 -11.42 17.92 -9.83
CA TYR A 215 -10.48 18.76 -10.57
C TYR A 215 -9.13 18.05 -10.80
N GLU A 216 -8.60 17.35 -9.80
CA GLU A 216 -7.32 16.64 -9.90
C GLU A 216 -7.37 15.49 -10.90
N ILE A 217 -8.46 14.71 -10.89
CA ILE A 217 -8.63 13.59 -11.82
C ILE A 217 -8.76 14.08 -13.27
N TYR A 218 -9.45 15.19 -13.50
CA TYR A 218 -9.77 15.65 -14.87
C TYR A 218 -8.74 16.61 -15.48
N PHE A 219 -7.94 17.31 -14.67
CA PHE A 219 -7.01 18.32 -15.17
C PHE A 219 -5.52 17.99 -14.98
N LEU A 220 -5.17 16.95 -14.20
CA LEU A 220 -3.77 16.54 -13.96
C LEU A 220 -3.44 15.12 -14.44
N CYS A 221 -4.42 14.33 -14.89
CA CYS A 221 -4.23 13.07 -15.61
C CYS A 221 -4.46 13.27 -17.12
#